data_AF-A0A6A2G8X3-F1
#
_entry.id   AF-A0A6A2G8X3-F1
#
_cell.length_a   1.000
_cell.length_b   1.000
_cell.length_c   1.000
_cell.angle_alpha   90.00
_cell.angle_beta   90.00
_cell.angle_gamma   90.00
#
_symmetry.space_group_name_H-M   'P 1'
#
loop_
_entity.id
_entity.type
_entity.pdbx_description
1 polymer ?
#
loop_
_entity_poly.entity_id
_entity_poly.type
_entity_poly.pdbx_seq_one_letter_code
_entity_poly.pdbx_strand_id
1 'polypeptide(L)'
;MSCIDELDYEILLPNSSIKECADYIKKNFKEIYYVRQGYMIFNTYLIGINPIPVAVDNDYIIMPYVKPCHGSFVLKIKGKVEVERLRAGGI
;
A
#
# COMPACT_ATOMS: atom_id res chain seq x y z
N MET A 1 7.12 7.82 17.06
CA MET A 1 6.67 8.08 15.68
C MET A 1 6.87 6.76 14.95
N SER A 2 5.83 5.94 14.81
CA SER A 2 5.99 4.65 14.12
C SER A 2 6.26 4.92 12.65
N CYS A 3 7.49 4.63 12.24
CA CYS A 3 7.90 4.67 10.85
C CYS A 3 7.51 3.34 10.19
N ILE A 4 7.16 3.34 8.90
CA ILE A 4 7.05 2.09 8.14
C ILE A 4 8.36 1.27 8.24
N ASP A 5 9.49 1.95 8.40
CA ASP A 5 10.80 1.32 8.59
C ASP A 5 10.90 0.45 9.86
N GLU A 6 9.98 0.59 10.82
CA GLU A 6 9.92 -0.25 12.04
C GLU A 6 9.00 -1.47 11.87
N LEU A 7 8.25 -1.55 10.78
CA LEU A 7 7.36 -2.69 10.49
C LEU A 7 8.14 -3.78 9.75
N ASP A 8 7.78 -5.03 10.03
CA ASP A 8 8.25 -6.15 9.22
C ASP A 8 7.51 -6.11 7.86
N TYR A 9 8.25 -5.77 6.81
CA TYR A 9 7.73 -5.62 5.45
C TYR A 9 8.60 -6.34 4.43
N GLU A 10 7.94 -6.82 3.38
CA GLU A 10 8.58 -7.35 2.18
C GLU A 10 8.44 -6.34 1.03
N ILE A 11 9.50 -6.13 0.26
CA ILE A 11 9.45 -5.32 -0.96
C ILE A 11 9.13 -6.25 -2.14
N LEU A 12 7.94 -6.09 -2.73
CA LEU A 12 7.51 -6.85 -3.90
C LEU A 12 7.98 -6.23 -5.21
N LEU A 13 8.10 -4.90 -5.25
CA LEU A 13 8.60 -4.15 -6.39
C LEU A 13 9.46 -2.98 -5.90
N PRO A 14 10.79 -3.00 -6.14
CA PRO A 14 11.68 -1.90 -5.77
C PRO A 14 11.80 -0.83 -6.86
N ASN A 15 12.19 0.39 -6.46
CA ASN A 15 12.69 1.47 -7.32
C ASN A 15 11.92 1.68 -8.63
N SER A 16 10.61 1.85 -8.54
CA SER A 16 9.70 1.98 -9.67
C SER A 16 8.97 3.33 -9.66
N SER A 17 8.30 3.67 -10.75
CA SER A 17 7.40 4.83 -10.80
C SER A 17 6.09 4.56 -10.06
N ILE A 18 5.41 5.62 -9.62
CA ILE A 18 4.09 5.53 -8.97
C ILE A 18 3.09 4.77 -9.85
N LYS A 19 3.14 4.97 -11.17
CA LYS A 19 2.26 4.29 -12.13
C LYS A 19 2.57 2.80 -12.18
N GLU A 20 3.83 2.41 -12.24
CA GLU A 20 4.23 0.99 -12.26
C GLU A 20 3.84 0.27 -10.97
N CYS A 21 3.98 0.92 -9.80
CA CYS A 21 3.50 0.36 -8.54
C CYS A 21 1.99 0.11 -8.57
N ALA A 22 1.21 1.07 -9.07
CA ALA A 22 -0.24 0.93 -9.20
C ALA A 22 -0.61 -0.20 -10.19
N ASP A 23 0.05 -0.27 -11.34
CA ASP A 23 -0.20 -1.29 -12.36
C ASP A 23 0.21 -2.68 -11.88
N TYR A 24 1.31 -2.79 -11.12
CA TYR A 24 1.75 -4.03 -10.50
C TYR A 24 0.67 -4.58 -9.55
N ILE A 25 0.12 -3.75 -8.66
CA ILE A 25 -0.92 -4.17 -7.72
C ILE A 25 -2.16 -4.65 -8.49
N LYS A 26 -2.60 -3.89 -9.50
CA LYS A 26 -3.77 -4.23 -10.33
C LYS A 26 -3.65 -5.55 -11.09
N LYS A 27 -2.44 -5.91 -11.52
CA LYS A 27 -2.20 -7.11 -12.32
C LYS A 27 -2.00 -8.38 -11.49
N ASN A 28 -1.41 -8.24 -10.29
CA ASN A 28 -0.97 -9.40 -9.50
C ASN A 28 -1.95 -9.79 -8.38
N PHE A 29 -2.88 -8.92 -8.01
CA PHE A 29 -3.81 -9.16 -6.90
C PHE A 29 -5.27 -9.11 -7.34
N LYS A 30 -6.14 -9.80 -6.60
CA LYS A 30 -7.58 -9.90 -6.91
C LYS A 30 -8.43 -9.02 -6.00
N GLU A 31 -8.15 -9.03 -4.70
CA GLU A 31 -8.86 -8.23 -3.72
C GLU A 31 -8.20 -6.85 -3.62
N ILE A 32 -8.76 -5.86 -4.33
CA ILE A 32 -8.20 -4.51 -4.44
C ILE A 32 -9.23 -3.48 -3.98
N TYR A 33 -8.78 -2.61 -3.09
CA TYR A 33 -9.49 -1.43 -2.62
C TYR A 33 -8.87 -0.18 -3.22
N TYR A 34 -9.72 0.75 -3.65
CA TYR A 34 -9.31 2.01 -4.25
C TYR A 34 -9.51 3.13 -3.22
N VAL A 35 -8.42 3.64 -2.69
CA VAL A 35 -8.43 4.70 -1.67
C VAL A 35 -8.04 6.05 -2.26
N ARG A 36 -8.47 7.12 -1.60
CA ARG A 36 -8.08 8.48 -2.00
C ARG A 36 -6.63 8.78 -1.62
N GLN A 37 -6.01 9.70 -2.35
CA GLN A 37 -4.73 10.25 -1.93
C GLN A 37 -4.86 10.88 -0.53
N GLY A 38 -3.86 10.66 0.33
CA GLY A 38 -3.93 11.07 1.73
C GLY A 38 -4.70 10.11 2.63
N TYR A 39 -5.11 8.93 2.15
CA TYR A 39 -5.61 7.87 3.02
C TYR A 39 -4.52 7.44 4.01
N MET A 40 -4.87 7.31 5.29
CA MET A 40 -3.94 6.89 6.34
C MET A 40 -4.02 5.39 6.56
N ILE A 41 -2.88 4.71 6.46
CA ILE A 41 -2.74 3.28 6.75
C ILE A 41 -1.38 3.05 7.41
N PHE A 42 -1.30 2.20 8.45
CA PHE A 42 -0.05 1.99 9.22
C PHE A 42 0.60 3.29 9.70
N ASN A 43 -0.21 4.28 10.07
CA ASN A 43 0.25 5.60 10.51
C ASN A 43 1.09 6.37 9.46
N THR A 44 0.99 6.00 8.17
CA THR A 44 1.50 6.76 7.03
C THR A 44 0.35 7.25 6.15
N TYR A 45 0.56 8.37 5.46
CA TYR A 45 -0.33 8.83 4.41
C TYR A 45 0.10 8.27 3.06
N LEU A 46 -0.83 7.68 2.32
CA LEU A 46 -0.55 7.17 0.98
C LEU A 46 -0.43 8.32 -0.03
N ILE A 47 0.66 8.27 -0.79
CA ILE A 47 0.98 9.20 -1.87
C ILE A 47 0.92 8.41 -3.18
N GLY A 48 0.19 8.90 -4.17
CA GLY A 48 0.06 8.23 -5.46
C GLY A 48 -0.95 8.89 -6.38
N ILE A 49 -1.19 8.26 -7.53
CA ILE A 49 -2.21 8.70 -8.49
C ILE A 49 -3.57 8.26 -7.97
N ASN A 50 -4.47 9.23 -7.77
CA ASN A 50 -5.83 8.97 -7.29
C ASN A 50 -6.68 8.30 -8.40
N PRO A 51 -7.46 7.23 -8.11
CA PRO A 51 -7.49 6.45 -6.87
C PRO A 51 -6.31 5.48 -6.74
N ILE A 52 -5.76 5.39 -5.52
CA ILE A 52 -4.60 4.57 -5.20
C ILE A 52 -5.08 3.13 -4.95
N PRO A 53 -4.57 2.13 -5.69
CA PRO A 53 -4.91 0.73 -5.43
C PRO A 53 -4.14 0.21 -4.21
N VAL A 54 -4.85 -0.39 -3.26
CA VAL A 54 -4.31 -1.13 -2.11
C VAL A 54 -4.93 -2.52 -2.16
N ALA A 55 -4.11 -3.56 -2.19
CA ALA A 55 -4.59 -4.93 -2.22
C ALA A 55 -4.52 -5.62 -0.87
N VAL A 56 -5.37 -6.62 -0.69
CA VAL A 56 -5.37 -7.53 0.45
C VAL A 56 -4.98 -8.93 -0.04
N ASP A 57 -4.05 -9.55 0.68
CA ASP A 57 -3.66 -10.95 0.50
C ASP A 57 -3.67 -11.64 1.87
N ASN A 58 -4.76 -12.33 2.19
CA ASN A 58 -5.02 -12.90 3.52
C ASN A 58 -5.00 -11.82 4.62
N ASP A 59 -4.01 -11.88 5.53
CA ASP A 59 -3.79 -10.89 6.60
C ASP A 59 -2.74 -9.83 6.23
N TYR A 60 -2.37 -9.74 4.95
CA TYR A 60 -1.38 -8.79 4.45
C TYR A 60 -2.03 -7.68 3.63
N ILE A 61 -1.47 -6.49 3.80
CA ILE A 61 -1.71 -5.32 2.97
C ILE A 61 -0.60 -5.20 1.94
N ILE A 62 -0.99 -4.97 0.70
CA ILE A 62 -0.09 -4.63 -0.40
C ILE A 62 -0.39 -3.21 -0.85
N MET A 63 0.57 -2.31 -0.71
CA MET A 63 0.37 -0.89 -0.98
C MET A 63 1.57 -0.26 -1.68
N PRO A 64 1.33 0.79 -2.50
CA PRO A 64 2.42 1.61 -2.99
C PRO A 64 2.96 2.48 -1.84
N TYR A 65 4.27 2.64 -1.79
CA TYR A 65 4.94 3.47 -0.81
C TYR A 65 6.02 4.32 -1.49
N VAL A 66 6.01 5.62 -1.25
CA VAL A 66 6.92 6.57 -1.90
C VAL A 66 7.94 7.06 -0.88
N LYS A 67 9.22 6.75 -1.11
CA LYS A 67 10.34 7.38 -0.39
C LYS A 67 10.89 8.53 -1.26
N PRO A 68 10.85 9.79 -0.79
CA PRO A 68 11.31 10.95 -1.57
C PRO A 68 12.75 10.82 -2.10
N CYS A 69 13.60 10.11 -1.37
CA CYS A 69 15.01 9.91 -1.68
C CYS A 69 15.32 8.66 -2.53
N HIS A 70 14.42 7.68 -2.60
CA HIS A 70 14.71 6.36 -3.19
C HIS A 70 13.65 5.85 -4.19
N GLY A 71 12.64 6.65 -4.50
CA GLY A 71 11.60 6.30 -5.47
C GLY A 71 10.37 5.63 -4.85
N SER A 72 9.60 4.90 -5.67
CA SER A 72 8.38 4.22 -5.24
C SER A 72 8.57 2.71 -5.16
N PHE A 73 7.86 2.10 -4.21
CA PHE A 73 7.95 0.70 -3.86
C PHE A 73 6.54 0.10 -3.79
N VAL A 74 6.43 -1.21 -3.98
CA VAL A 74 5.26 -1.98 -3.53
C VAL A 74 5.68 -2.77 -2.31
N LEU A 75 5.04 -2.50 -1.18
CA LEU A 75 5.30 -3.17 0.09
C LEU A 75 4.21 -4.19 0.39
N LYS A 76 4.59 -5.32 0.99
CA LYS A 76 3.69 -6.28 1.63
C LYS A 76 3.93 -6.27 3.13
N ILE A 77 2.89 -5.93 3.90
CA ILE A 77 2.97 -5.71 5.34
C ILE A 77 1.86 -6.51 6.03
N LYS A 78 2.19 -7.24 7.10
CA LYS A 78 1.18 -7.94 7.90
C LYS A 78 0.34 -6.91 8.67
N GLY A 79 -0.98 -6.95 8.54
CA GLY A 79 -1.84 -5.90 9.07
C GLY A 79 -3.31 -6.28 9.15
N LYS A 80 -3.64 -7.30 9.95
CA LYS A 80 -5.02 -7.78 10.11
C LYS A 80 -6.03 -6.67 10.43
N VAL A 81 -5.66 -5.71 11.29
CA VAL A 81 -6.52 -4.57 11.64
C VAL A 81 -6.80 -3.67 10.43
N GLU A 82 -5.78 -3.37 9.62
CA GLU A 82 -5.96 -2.55 8.41
C GLU A 82 -6.74 -3.30 7.33
N VAL A 83 -6.57 -4.63 7.22
CA VAL A 83 -7.36 -5.48 6.34
C VAL A 83 -8.85 -5.40 6.70
N GLU A 84 -9.19 -5.54 7.98
CA GLU A 84 -10.56 -5.41 8.47
C GLU A 84 -11.13 -4.01 8.18
N ARG A 85 -10.33 -2.94 8.35
CA ARG A 85 -10.76 -1.56 8.04
C ARG A 85 -11.04 -1.35 6.54
N LEU A 86 -10.18 -1.87 5.66
CA LEU A 86 -10.41 -1.81 4.21
C LEU A 86 -11.67 -2.58 3.80
N ARG A 87 -11.85 -3.80 4.32
CA ARG A 87 -13.03 -4.64 4.07
C ARG A 87 -14.33 -4.02 4.58
N ALA A 88 -14.28 -3.32 5.71
CA ALA A 88 -15.43 -2.60 6.26
C ALA A 88 -15.83 -1.36 5.44
N GLY A 89 -15.08 -1.02 4.39
CA GLY A 89 -15.34 0.15 3.55
C GLY A 89 -15.00 1.46 4.23
N GLY A 90 -14.02 1.47 5.15
CA GLY A 90 -13.61 2.68 5.86
C GLY A 90 -13.01 3.71 4.91
N ILE A 91 -13.85 4.66 4.45
CA ILE A 91 -13.49 5.89 3.75
C ILE A 91 -13.16 6.97 4.78
#